data_AF-A0A0B4BVB1-F1
#
_entry.id   AF-A0A0B4BVB1-F1
#
_cell.length_a   1.000
_cell.length_b   1.000
_cell.length_c   1.000
_cell.angle_alpha   90.00
_cell.angle_beta   90.00
_cell.angle_gamma   90.00
#
_symmetry.space_group_name_H-M   'P 1'
#
loop_
_entity.id
_entity.type
_entity.pdbx_description
1 polymer ?
#
loop_
_entity_poly.entity_id
_entity_poly.type
_entity_poly.pdbx_seq_one_letter_code
_entity_poly.pdbx_strand_id
1 'polypeptide(L)'
;MQDVFSRLTLLRRPRILARAARLGAQNYCRQRDLRRVLGYGALPRPGAAAMRLLDIESGLNEARKAGEAGYSMVRHVDVLIALAGEAAYLQSSRTPDAKTAARMDRRSAVAEGTALCQ
;
A
#
# COMPACT_ATOMS: atom_id res chain seq x y z
N MET A 1 -5.67 -16.51 12.62
CA MET A 1 -4.92 -15.95 11.48
C MET A 1 -5.58 -14.60 11.16
N GLN A 2 -4.96 -13.47 11.51
CA GLN A 2 -5.58 -12.14 11.33
C GLN A 2 -5.42 -11.67 9.87
N ASP A 3 -6.53 -11.30 9.22
CA ASP A 3 -6.53 -10.77 7.86
C ASP A 3 -5.77 -9.43 7.81
N VAL A 4 -5.02 -9.20 6.73
CA VAL A 4 -4.24 -7.99 6.48
C VAL A 4 -5.13 -6.75 6.64
N PHE A 5 -6.39 -6.84 6.19
CA PHE A 5 -7.39 -5.78 6.33
C PHE A 5 -7.78 -5.50 7.78
N SER A 6 -7.95 -6.53 8.61
CA SER A 6 -8.22 -6.36 10.04
C SER A 6 -7.05 -5.70 10.75
N ARG A 7 -5.81 -6.07 10.41
CA ARG A 7 -4.62 -5.42 10.96
C ARG A 7 -4.53 -3.96 10.53
N LEU A 8 -4.91 -3.63 9.30
CA LEU A 8 -4.93 -2.25 8.80
C LEU A 8 -6.01 -1.37 9.47
N THR A 9 -7.20 -1.91 9.77
CA THR A 9 -8.26 -1.17 10.46
C THR A 9 -7.96 -0.96 11.95
N LEU A 10 -7.17 -1.84 12.56
CA LEU A 10 -6.71 -1.75 13.94
C LEU A 10 -5.58 -0.72 14.15
N LEU A 11 -4.98 -0.19 13.08
CA LEU A 11 -3.95 0.83 13.16
C LEU A 11 -4.57 2.17 13.60
N ARG A 12 -4.62 2.43 14.91
CA ARG A 12 -4.85 3.79 15.44
C ARG A 12 -3.63 4.65 15.13
N ARG A 13 -3.67 5.36 14.01
CA ARG A 13 -2.60 6.28 13.57
C ARG A 13 -3.02 7.73 13.75
N PRO A 14 -2.08 8.64 14.08
CA PRO A 14 -2.33 10.09 14.03
C PRO A 14 -2.96 10.46 12.69
N ARG A 15 -4.04 11.25 12.71
CA ARG A 15 -4.85 11.54 11.51
C ARG A 15 -4.01 12.12 10.36
N ILE A 16 -2.94 12.84 10.69
CA ILE A 16 -2.00 13.41 9.71
C ILE A 16 -1.22 12.33 8.92
N LEU A 17 -0.74 11.28 9.60
CA LEU A 17 -0.03 10.16 8.96
C LEU A 17 -0.95 9.37 8.03
N ALA A 18 -2.14 9.06 8.51
CA ALA A 18 -3.14 8.37 7.71
C ALA A 18 -3.55 9.20 6.48
N ARG A 19 -3.66 10.53 6.61
CA ARG A 19 -3.98 11.42 5.49
C ARG A 19 -2.85 11.50 4.47
N ALA A 20 -1.60 11.64 4.91
CA ALA A 20 -0.43 11.64 4.04
C ALA A 20 -0.33 10.33 3.24
N ALA A 21 -0.50 9.20 3.93
CA ALA A 21 -0.49 7.89 3.30
C ALA A 21 -1.59 7.73 2.24
N ARG A 22 -2.82 8.20 2.52
CA ARG A 22 -3.93 8.17 1.55
C ARG A 22 -3.69 9.01 0.31
N LEU A 23 -3.05 10.17 0.46
CA LEU A 23 -2.69 11.02 -0.68
C LEU A 23 -1.58 10.34 -1.51
N GLY A 24 -0.52 9.86 -0.85
CA GLY A 24 0.58 9.18 -1.55
C GLY A 24 0.17 7.86 -2.20
N ALA A 25 -0.77 7.13 -1.62
CA ALA A 25 -1.26 5.86 -2.16
C ALA A 25 -1.93 6.00 -3.54
N GLN A 26 -2.42 7.20 -3.90
CA GLN A 26 -2.99 7.48 -5.23
C GLN A 26 -1.92 7.42 -6.34
N ASN A 27 -0.66 7.68 -5.99
CA ASN A 27 0.48 7.65 -6.90
C ASN A 27 1.40 6.44 -6.65
N TYR A 28 0.89 5.43 -5.93
CA TYR A 28 1.64 4.24 -5.59
C TYR A 28 1.99 3.43 -6.83
N CYS A 29 3.27 3.14 -7.00
CA CYS A 29 3.78 2.22 -8.01
C CYS A 29 4.50 1.07 -7.32
N ARG A 30 3.95 -0.14 -7.45
CA ARG A 30 4.44 -1.35 -6.79
C ARG A 30 5.92 -1.63 -7.07
N GLN A 31 6.38 -1.42 -8.31
CA GLN A 31 7.79 -1.67 -8.64
C GLN A 31 8.73 -0.62 -8.04
N ARG A 32 8.36 0.67 -8.06
CA ARG A 32 9.19 1.78 -7.58
C ARG A 32 9.22 1.84 -6.05
N ASP A 33 8.04 1.88 -5.44
CA ASP A 33 7.89 2.20 -4.02
C ASP A 33 8.25 1.01 -3.14
N LEU A 34 7.89 -0.21 -3.56
CA LEU A 34 8.22 -1.42 -2.81
C LEU A 34 9.73 -1.69 -2.79
N ARG A 35 10.44 -1.41 -3.90
CA ARG A 35 11.92 -1.48 -3.95
C ARG A 35 12.57 -0.44 -3.04
N ARG A 36 11.99 0.76 -2.95
CA ARG A 36 12.50 1.82 -2.06
C ARG A 36 12.32 1.46 -0.58
N VAL A 37 11.19 0.83 -0.22
CA VAL A 37 10.85 0.53 1.19
C VAL A 37 11.45 -0.79 1.68
N LEU A 38 11.39 -1.86 0.88
CA LEU A 38 11.91 -3.19 1.24
C LEU A 38 13.38 -3.39 0.85
N GLY A 39 13.93 -2.48 0.04
CA GLY A 39 15.29 -2.57 -0.49
C GLY A 39 15.38 -3.27 -1.85
N TYR A 40 16.61 -3.57 -2.25
CA TYR A 40 16.91 -4.15 -3.55
C TYR A 40 16.70 -5.67 -3.55
N GLY A 41 15.97 -6.18 -4.54
CA GLY A 41 15.70 -7.62 -4.69
C GLY A 41 14.49 -7.93 -5.57
N ALA A 42 14.19 -9.22 -5.73
CA ALA A 42 12.99 -9.67 -6.41
C ALA A 42 11.73 -9.21 -5.65
N LEU A 43 10.71 -8.72 -6.36
CA LEU A 43 9.46 -8.29 -5.74
C LEU A 43 8.78 -9.49 -5.07
N PRO A 44 8.54 -9.45 -3.75
CA PRO A 44 7.83 -10.53 -3.06
C PRO A 44 6.38 -10.60 -3.54
N ARG A 45 5.74 -11.76 -3.30
CA ARG A 45 4.30 -11.91 -3.54
C ARG A 45 3.52 -10.88 -2.71
N PRO A 46 2.41 -10.32 -3.20
CA PRO A 46 1.71 -9.21 -2.54
C PRO A 46 1.37 -9.46 -1.05
N GLY A 47 0.93 -10.68 -0.71
CA GLY A 47 0.66 -11.05 0.68
C GLY A 47 1.92 -11.06 1.57
N ALA A 48 3.05 -11.54 1.05
CA ALA A 48 4.32 -11.52 1.77
C ALA A 48 4.88 -10.10 1.89
N ALA A 49 4.68 -9.26 0.87
CA ALA A 49 5.03 -7.85 0.89
C ALA A 49 4.27 -7.10 2.00
N ALA A 50 2.95 -7.26 2.04
CA ALA A 50 2.10 -6.63 3.05
C ALA A 50 2.47 -7.03 4.48
N MET A 51 2.77 -8.32 4.71
CA MET A 51 3.21 -8.80 6.02
C MET A 51 4.52 -8.14 6.47
N ARG A 52 5.54 -8.09 5.59
CA ARG A 52 6.81 -7.41 5.92
C ARG A 52 6.62 -5.92 6.19
N LEU A 53 5.77 -5.26 5.41
CA LEU A 53 5.48 -3.85 5.59
C LEU A 53 4.79 -3.59 6.94
N LEU A 54 3.90 -4.48 7.40
CA LEU A 54 3.28 -4.38 8.73
C LEU A 54 4.30 -4.51 9.86
N ASP A 55 5.30 -5.37 9.70
CA ASP A 55 6.36 -5.54 10.71
C ASP A 55 7.23 -4.28 10.79
N ILE A 56 7.65 -3.73 9.65
CA ILE A 56 8.41 -2.47 9.58
C ILE A 56 7.60 -1.31 10.19
N GLU A 57 6.31 -1.23 9.85
CA GLU A 57 5.41 -0.21 10.36
C GLU A 57 5.30 -0.28 11.89
N SER A 58 5.16 -1.48 12.45
CA SER A 58 5.10 -1.67 13.90
C SER A 58 6.36 -1.16 14.59
N GLY A 59 7.56 -1.48 14.06
CA GLY A 59 8.83 -0.98 14.58
C GLY A 59 8.92 0.55 14.53
N LEU A 60 8.50 1.18 13.44
CA LEU A 60 8.48 2.64 13.32
C LEU A 60 7.49 3.30 14.28
N ASN A 61 6.36 2.65 14.56
CA ASN A 61 5.40 3.17 15.52
C ASN A 61 5.91 3.07 16.96
N GLU A 62 6.64 2.00 17.32
CA GLU A 62 7.29 1.92 18.63
C GLU A 62 8.40 2.95 18.76
N ALA A 63 9.26 3.11 17.74
CA ALA A 63 10.28 4.17 17.70
C ALA A 63 9.67 5.57 17.87
N ARG A 64 8.52 5.83 17.23
CA ARG A 64 7.77 7.09 17.38
C ARG A 64 7.27 7.31 18.81
N LYS A 65 6.78 6.26 19.47
CA LYS A 65 6.27 6.35 20.86
C LYS A 65 7.41 6.52 21.86
N ALA A 66 8.52 5.84 21.63
CA ALA A 66 9.72 5.92 22.46
C ALA A 66 10.51 7.22 22.26
N GLY A 67 10.22 7.98 21.19
CA GLY A 67 10.95 9.20 20.87
C GLY A 67 12.39 8.93 20.43
N GLU A 68 12.63 7.80 19.78
CA GLU A 68 13.97 7.38 19.34
C GLU A 68 14.60 8.41 18.39
N ALA A 69 15.88 8.72 18.61
CA ALA A 69 16.62 9.66 17.76
C ALA A 69 16.73 9.21 16.29
N GLY A 70 16.63 7.90 16.02
CA GLY A 70 16.62 7.32 14.68
C GLY A 70 15.26 7.34 13.98
N TYR A 71 14.20 7.82 14.65
CA TYR A 71 12.86 7.82 14.08
C TYR A 71 12.76 8.78 12.88
N SER A 72 12.45 8.22 11.70
CA SER A 72 12.18 8.99 10.50
C SER A 72 10.69 8.97 10.18
N MET A 73 10.06 10.13 10.33
CA MET A 73 8.67 10.37 9.93
C MET A 73 8.46 10.12 8.43
N VAL A 74 9.42 10.52 7.58
CA VAL A 74 9.35 10.34 6.12
C VAL A 74 9.29 8.85 5.79
N ARG A 75 10.17 8.04 6.40
CA ARG A 75 10.16 6.58 6.21
C ARG A 75 8.85 5.95 6.68
N HIS A 76 8.28 6.44 7.79
CA HIS A 76 6.99 5.96 8.29
C HIS A 76 5.85 6.26 7.29
N VAL A 77 5.82 7.45 6.71
CA VAL A 77 4.86 7.78 5.65
C VAL A 77 5.06 6.88 4.42
N ASP A 78 6.29 6.67 3.97
CA ASP A 78 6.59 5.79 2.82
C ASP A 78 6.08 4.36 3.04
N VAL A 79 6.28 3.80 4.25
CA VAL A 79 5.77 2.48 4.63
C VAL A 79 4.24 2.44 4.65
N LEU A 80 3.59 3.48 5.18
CA LEU A 80 2.13 3.55 5.19
C LEU A 80 1.53 3.71 3.78
N ILE A 81 2.20 4.46 2.90
CA ILE A 81 1.83 4.56 1.47
C ILE A 81 1.91 3.17 0.82
N ALA A 82 3.04 2.47 1.02
CA ALA A 82 3.23 1.12 0.47
C ALA A 82 2.21 0.12 1.02
N LEU A 83 1.88 0.18 2.31
CA LEU A 83 0.83 -0.65 2.92
C LEU A 83 -0.54 -0.40 2.31
N ALA A 84 -0.93 0.87 2.17
CA ALA A 84 -2.21 1.22 1.58
C ALA A 84 -2.30 0.78 0.12
N GLY A 85 -1.21 0.96 -0.63
CA GLY A 85 -1.08 0.51 -2.03
C GLY A 85 -1.17 -1.01 -2.18
N GLU A 86 -0.38 -1.78 -1.41
CA GLU A 86 -0.43 -3.25 -1.44
C GLU A 86 -1.78 -3.79 -0.97
N ALA A 87 -2.43 -3.15 0.01
CA ALA A 87 -3.76 -3.53 0.44
C ALA A 87 -4.81 -3.31 -0.66
N ALA A 88 -4.73 -2.21 -1.41
CA ALA A 88 -5.60 -1.98 -2.56
C ALA A 88 -5.33 -3.03 -3.67
N TYR A 89 -4.06 -3.34 -3.93
CA TYR A 89 -3.66 -4.37 -4.90
C TYR A 89 -4.13 -5.77 -4.51
N LEU A 90 -4.09 -6.11 -3.22
CA LEU A 90 -4.62 -7.38 -2.69
C LEU A 90 -6.14 -7.49 -2.83
N GLN A 91 -6.89 -6.39 -2.72
CA GLN A 91 -8.34 -6.37 -2.95
C GLN A 91 -8.68 -6.56 -4.42
N SER A 92 -7.98 -5.86 -5.32
CA SER A 92 -8.24 -5.99 -6.76
C SER A 92 -7.87 -7.39 -7.27
N SER A 93 -6.76 -7.96 -6.79
CA SER A 93 -6.34 -9.33 -7.16
C SER A 93 -7.18 -10.45 -6.55
N ARG A 94 -7.80 -10.24 -5.37
CA ARG A 94 -8.79 -11.16 -4.78
C ARG A 94 -10.12 -11.19 -5.51
N THR A 95 -10.38 -10.23 -6.39
CA THR A 95 -11.62 -10.16 -7.18
C THR A 95 -11.34 -10.54 -8.63
N PRO A 96 -10.98 -11.81 -8.95
CA PRO A 96 -11.04 -12.25 -10.33
C PRO A 96 -12.53 -12.35 -10.69
N ASP A 97 -12.98 -11.53 -11.64
CA ASP A 97 -14.24 -11.71 -12.35
C ASP A 97 -15.56 -11.60 -11.55
N ALA A 98 -15.94 -10.38 -11.18
CA ALA A 98 -17.37 -10.04 -10.99
C ALA A 98 -17.81 -8.83 -11.84
N LYS A 99 -16.86 -8.14 -12.48
CA LYS A 99 -17.12 -6.94 -13.31
C LYS A 99 -16.92 -7.14 -14.82
N THR A 100 -16.33 -8.25 -15.26
CA THR A 100 -16.22 -8.56 -16.71
C THR A 100 -17.59 -8.93 -17.30
N ALA A 101 -18.51 -9.51 -16.51
CA ALA A 101 -19.88 -9.77 -16.94
C ALA A 101 -20.77 -8.51 -17.02
N ALA A 102 -20.46 -7.44 -16.26
CA ALA A 102 -21.32 -6.26 -16.14
C ALA A 102 -20.86 -5.04 -16.98
N ARG A 103 -19.74 -5.15 -17.71
CA ARG A 103 -19.16 -4.04 -18.49
C ARG A 103 -19.03 -4.38 -19.98
N MET A 104 -19.95 -5.16 -20.54
CA MET A 104 -20.06 -5.29 -22.00
C MET A 104 -21.18 -4.41 -22.60
N ASP A 105 -21.90 -3.65 -21.77
CA ASP A 105 -23.12 -2.93 -22.21
C ASP A 105 -22.99 -1.40 -22.35
N ARG A 106 -21.79 -0.83 -22.25
CA ARG A 106 -21.58 0.59 -22.59
C ARG A 106 -20.31 0.82 -23.39
N ARG A 107 -20.50 0.73 -24.71
CA ARG A 107 -19.67 1.22 -25.82
C ARG A 107 -18.75 2.42 -25.50
N SER A 108 -17.54 2.32 -26.05
CA SER A 108 -16.80 3.31 -26.85
C SER A 108 -16.39 4.67 -26.26
N ALA A 109 -15.13 5.03 -26.60
CA ALA A 109 -14.50 6.36 -26.60
C ALA A 109 -14.02 6.83 -25.20
N VAL A 110 -12.79 7.28 -24.93
CA VAL A 110 -11.73 7.94 -25.72
C VAL A 110 -10.36 7.66 -25.05
N ALA A 111 -9.32 7.54 -25.88
CA ALA A 111 -7.87 7.63 -25.61
C ALA A 111 -7.48 8.86 -24.76
N GLU A 112 -6.33 9.06 -24.13
CA GLU A 112 -5.04 8.40 -23.98
C GLU A 112 -4.44 9.13 -22.77
N GLY A 113 -3.90 8.37 -21.81
CA GLY A 113 -3.28 8.93 -20.62
C GLY A 113 -2.36 7.87 -20.06
N THR A 114 -1.21 7.74 -20.69
CA THR A 114 -0.13 6.82 -20.34
C THR A 114 0.29 7.04 -18.90
N ALA A 115 -0.24 6.22 -17.99
CA ALA A 115 0.39 5.87 -16.73
C ALA A 115 0.60 4.35 -16.73
N LEU A 116 1.53 3.93 -17.60
CA LEU A 116 1.99 2.56 -17.68
C LEU A 116 2.84 2.26 -16.44
N CYS A 117 2.24 1.54 -15.49
CA CYS A 117 2.90 0.66 -14.52
C CYS A 117 1.84 -0.35 -14.04
N GLN A 118 1.74 -1.48 -14.77
CA GLN A 118 1.27 -2.74 -14.18
C GLN A 118 2.49 -3.58 -13.80
#